data_AF-A0A397TPX7-F1
#
_entry.id   AF-A0A397TPX7-F1
#
_cell.length_a   1.000
_cell.length_b   1.000
_cell.length_c   1.000
_cell.angle_alpha   90.00
_cell.angle_beta   90.00
_cell.angle_gamma   90.00
#
_symmetry.space_group_name_H-M   'P 1'
#
loop_
_entity.id
_entity.type
_entity.pdbx_description
1 polymer ?
#
loop_
_entity_poly.entity_id
_entity_poly.type
_entity_poly.pdbx_seq_one_letter_code
_entity_poly.pdbx_strand_id
1 'polypeptide(L)'
;MSEAGWNCVGSQRPTVMRCSSLTVSASRSSLIVNIPCEIFIDICKFLPPLDLFTLSLVCKNFRNWLIARSNFGTEQIWKTARINWLTNLRSPPSGISEQCYVFLHLIELGCQFCGNGKIDPRGPNLPCEIPAKIYWCFRVRCCQQCFLERTITSKQIKEERRINIDVLQVLPYYVKNNRPVIYWKSQVEAAHQEYVKLDRKDLNKWMHEKSIQLENLNKIAEGCAGQTQAELLKKKQIVNRLNMLINKLSLVVPNDANRIQRQVEVELKRCDIYKKYTSHDQKANFAIKLFNENHWDLFQNQIRQEYEEKRKYAALRAQQFDIFRKVYSMIPEEFSMNDPIVKYLPYCRSFKRPYWDVTIPWENNFLEEELIPTLCGETAAIAKRSEKPLPITTLTYALKSSSLKNRRIFQCKICVNNEKPTPIFNLKEVNSHLSSPLHGVKDILLKKMVTINYLAVGKNILKRDSQVVCFFFPFDD
;
A
#
# COMPACT_ATOMS: atom_id res chain seq x y z
N MET A 1 -49.64 3.10 -7.05
CA MET A 1 -48.52 2.85 -6.13
C MET A 1 -47.56 1.86 -6.76
N SER A 2 -46.69 2.33 -7.65
CA SER A 2 -45.72 1.49 -8.34
C SER A 2 -44.49 1.29 -7.45
N GLU A 3 -44.31 0.07 -6.94
CA GLU A 3 -43.13 -0.33 -6.18
C GLU A 3 -41.86 -0.10 -7.01
N ALA A 4 -41.03 0.85 -6.58
CA ALA A 4 -39.73 1.12 -7.19
C ALA A 4 -38.89 -0.16 -7.18
N GLY A 5 -38.52 -0.59 -8.39
CA GLY A 5 -37.89 -1.89 -8.66
C GLY A 5 -36.61 -2.14 -7.87
N TRP A 6 -36.57 -3.32 -7.26
CA TRP A 6 -35.40 -3.87 -6.59
C TRP A 6 -34.32 -4.29 -7.60
N ASN A 7 -33.23 -3.53 -7.71
CA ASN A 7 -32.05 -3.90 -8.50
C ASN A 7 -31.01 -4.74 -7.74
N CYS A 8 -31.23 -5.06 -6.45
CA CYS A 8 -30.24 -5.79 -5.64
C CYS A 8 -30.09 -7.27 -6.02
N VAL A 9 -31.02 -7.82 -6.82
CA VAL A 9 -30.99 -9.22 -7.31
C VAL A 9 -31.35 -9.27 -8.80
N GLY A 10 -30.90 -8.27 -9.57
CA GLY A 10 -30.91 -8.32 -11.03
C GLY A 10 -29.81 -9.26 -11.51
N SER A 11 -30.20 -10.50 -11.82
CA SER A 11 -29.38 -11.57 -12.38
C SER A 11 -28.39 -11.11 -13.45
N GLN A 12 -27.09 -11.11 -13.12
CA GLN A 12 -26.06 -11.59 -14.04
C GLN A 12 -25.26 -12.66 -13.30
N ARG A 13 -25.37 -13.89 -13.80
CA ARG A 13 -24.62 -15.06 -13.32
C ARG A 13 -23.12 -14.72 -13.34
N PRO A 14 -22.35 -15.01 -12.29
CA PRO A 14 -20.93 -15.27 -12.47
C PRO A 14 -20.81 -16.43 -13.47
N THR A 15 -19.98 -16.29 -14.50
CA THR A 15 -19.56 -17.40 -15.36
C THR A 15 -18.82 -18.42 -14.50
N VAL A 16 -19.57 -19.36 -13.92
CA VAL A 16 -19.00 -20.55 -13.29
C VAL A 16 -18.55 -21.46 -14.43
N MET A 17 -17.24 -21.68 -14.56
CA MET A 17 -16.72 -22.80 -15.34
C MET A 17 -17.35 -24.08 -14.78
N ARG A 18 -18.14 -24.78 -15.60
CA ARG A 18 -18.68 -26.09 -15.28
C ARG A 18 -17.52 -27.07 -15.11
N CYS A 19 -17.19 -27.41 -13.86
CA CYS A 19 -16.33 -28.56 -13.60
C CYS A 19 -17.16 -29.80 -13.90
N SER A 20 -16.87 -30.42 -15.04
CA SER A 20 -17.62 -31.55 -15.59
C SER A 20 -16.96 -32.85 -15.15
N SER A 21 -17.04 -33.20 -13.87
CA SER A 21 -16.64 -34.54 -13.39
C SER A 21 -17.16 -34.75 -11.97
N LEU A 22 -18.17 -35.62 -11.82
CA LEU A 22 -18.36 -36.56 -10.71
C LEU A 22 -19.72 -37.25 -10.91
N THR A 23 -19.71 -38.30 -11.72
CA THR A 23 -20.74 -39.34 -11.68
C THR A 23 -20.46 -40.23 -10.49
N VAL A 24 -21.24 -40.09 -9.42
CA VAL A 24 -21.43 -41.13 -8.42
C VAL A 24 -22.92 -41.26 -8.13
N SER A 25 -23.45 -42.42 -8.50
CA SER A 25 -24.79 -42.91 -8.21
C SER A 25 -24.92 -43.29 -6.73
N ALA A 26 -25.86 -42.67 -6.03
CA ALA A 26 -26.66 -43.27 -4.95
C ALA A 26 -27.71 -42.26 -4.47
N SER A 27 -28.98 -42.67 -4.47
CA SER A 27 -30.11 -41.90 -3.94
C SER A 27 -29.98 -41.72 -2.42
N ARG A 28 -29.24 -40.69 -1.98
CA ARG A 28 -29.44 -40.10 -0.66
C ARG A 28 -30.44 -38.96 -0.84
N SER A 29 -31.71 -39.23 -0.60
CA SER A 29 -32.70 -38.17 -0.36
C SER A 29 -32.14 -37.26 0.74
N SER A 30 -31.73 -36.05 0.37
CA SER A 30 -31.13 -35.12 1.31
C SER A 30 -32.15 -34.78 2.40
N LEU A 31 -31.89 -35.23 3.63
CA LEU A 31 -32.74 -34.97 4.82
C LEU A 31 -33.17 -33.51 4.92
N ILE A 32 -32.29 -32.58 4.50
CA ILE A 32 -32.47 -31.13 4.60
C ILE A 32 -33.56 -30.56 3.69
N VAL A 33 -33.91 -31.25 2.59
CA VAL A 33 -34.96 -30.79 1.65
C VAL A 33 -36.36 -31.17 2.14
N ASN A 34 -36.45 -32.13 3.06
CA ASN A 34 -37.70 -32.59 3.69
C ASN A 34 -37.95 -31.94 5.06
N ILE A 35 -37.12 -30.98 5.48
CA ILE A 35 -37.31 -30.25 6.74
C ILE A 35 -38.48 -29.26 6.57
N PRO A 36 -39.47 -29.24 7.49
CA PRO A 36 -40.51 -28.22 7.52
C PRO A 36 -39.92 -26.81 7.55
N CYS A 37 -40.58 -25.85 6.90
CA CYS A 37 -40.03 -24.50 6.79
C CYS A 37 -39.79 -23.85 8.16
N GLU A 38 -40.60 -24.15 9.19
CA GLU A 38 -40.41 -23.59 10.53
C GLU A 38 -39.10 -24.04 11.17
N ILE A 39 -38.79 -25.34 11.10
CA ILE A 39 -37.56 -25.92 11.64
C ILE A 39 -36.33 -25.38 10.89
N PHE A 40 -36.45 -25.22 9.56
CA PHE A 40 -35.38 -24.61 8.77
C PHE A 40 -35.11 -23.15 9.19
N ILE A 41 -36.17 -22.37 9.41
CA ILE A 41 -36.08 -20.98 9.88
C ILE A 41 -35.42 -20.92 11.27
N ASP A 42 -35.75 -21.85 12.16
CA ASP A 42 -35.14 -21.93 13.48
C ASP A 42 -33.64 -22.24 13.42
N ILE A 43 -33.23 -23.17 12.55
CA ILE A 43 -31.80 -23.43 12.29
C ILE A 43 -31.10 -22.15 11.81
N CYS A 44 -31.73 -21.40 10.90
CA CYS A 44 -31.16 -20.18 10.34
C CYS A 44 -30.89 -19.07 11.37
N LYS A 45 -31.57 -19.06 12.52
CA LYS A 45 -31.34 -18.07 13.60
C LYS A 45 -29.94 -18.17 14.21
N PHE A 46 -29.31 -19.34 14.11
CA PHE A 46 -27.98 -19.61 14.67
C PHE A 46 -26.84 -19.41 13.65
N LEU A 47 -27.16 -19.03 12.41
CA LEU A 47 -26.17 -18.90 11.36
C LEU A 47 -25.70 -17.45 11.18
N PRO A 48 -24.42 -17.22 10.89
CA PRO A 48 -23.95 -15.90 10.52
C PRO A 48 -24.47 -15.49 9.14
N PRO A 49 -24.61 -14.18 8.87
CA PRO A 49 -25.15 -13.67 7.60
C PRO A 49 -24.49 -14.21 6.32
N LEU A 50 -23.18 -14.50 6.36
CA LEU A 50 -22.45 -15.07 5.22
C LEU A 50 -22.91 -16.49 4.87
N ASP A 51 -23.22 -17.30 5.89
CA ASP A 51 -23.67 -18.68 5.72
C ASP A 51 -25.12 -18.69 5.22
N LEU A 52 -25.97 -17.79 5.74
CA LEU A 52 -27.32 -17.58 5.22
C LEU A 52 -27.30 -17.21 3.74
N PHE A 53 -26.41 -16.31 3.32
CA PHE A 53 -26.24 -16.01 1.91
C PHE A 53 -25.81 -17.24 1.12
N THR A 54 -24.83 -18.00 1.61
CA THR A 54 -24.32 -19.19 0.92
C THR A 54 -25.40 -20.26 0.78
N LEU A 55 -26.21 -20.49 1.83
CA LEU A 55 -27.35 -21.40 1.81
C LEU A 55 -28.41 -20.98 0.78
N SER A 56 -28.62 -19.68 0.60
CA SER A 56 -29.56 -19.17 -0.41
C SER A 56 -29.15 -19.50 -1.86
N LEU A 57 -27.89 -19.90 -2.07
CA LEU A 57 -27.37 -20.32 -3.37
C LEU A 57 -27.48 -21.83 -3.61
N VAL A 58 -27.83 -22.63 -2.59
CA VAL A 58 -27.82 -24.10 -2.65
C VAL A 58 -29.01 -24.66 -3.45
N CYS A 59 -30.24 -24.21 -3.17
CA CYS A 59 -31.43 -24.70 -3.86
C CYS A 59 -32.53 -23.62 -3.97
N LYS A 60 -33.54 -23.87 -4.82
CA LYS A 60 -34.66 -22.93 -5.05
C LYS A 60 -35.48 -22.68 -3.79
N ASN A 61 -35.71 -23.70 -2.95
CA ASN A 61 -36.49 -23.57 -1.72
C ASN A 61 -35.78 -22.64 -0.72
N PHE A 62 -34.50 -22.88 -0.47
CA PHE A 62 -33.70 -22.03 0.43
C PHE A 62 -33.59 -20.60 -0.09
N ARG A 63 -33.42 -20.43 -1.41
CA ARG A 63 -33.46 -19.12 -2.04
C ARG A 63 -34.79 -18.41 -1.78
N ASN A 64 -35.91 -19.11 -1.93
CA ASN A 64 -37.23 -18.53 -1.70
C ASN A 64 -37.44 -18.17 -0.23
N TRP A 65 -36.97 -18.98 0.72
CA TRP A 65 -37.13 -18.70 2.15
C TRP A 65 -36.18 -17.59 2.65
N LEU A 66 -34.97 -17.52 2.13
CA LEU A 66 -33.93 -16.59 2.59
C LEU A 66 -33.88 -15.29 1.77
N ILE A 67 -34.52 -15.22 0.60
CA ILE A 67 -34.49 -14.06 -0.31
C ILE A 67 -35.89 -13.62 -0.79
N ALA A 68 -36.97 -14.11 -0.18
CA ALA A 68 -38.30 -13.61 -0.52
C ALA A 68 -38.42 -12.11 -0.19
N ARG A 69 -38.92 -11.35 -1.18
CA ARG A 69 -39.15 -9.91 -1.04
C ARG A 69 -40.26 -9.66 -0.04
N SER A 70 -40.04 -8.73 0.89
CA SER A 70 -41.05 -8.25 1.83
C SER A 70 -41.71 -9.36 2.67
N ASN A 71 -41.05 -10.51 2.83
CA ASN A 71 -41.54 -11.60 3.66
C ASN A 71 -41.10 -11.38 5.11
N PHE A 72 -42.07 -11.36 6.02
CA PHE A 72 -41.82 -11.15 7.45
C PHE A 72 -40.83 -12.16 8.04
N GLY A 73 -40.97 -13.45 7.70
CA GLY A 73 -40.07 -14.51 8.16
C GLY A 73 -38.64 -14.31 7.69
N THR A 74 -38.45 -13.99 6.39
CA THR A 74 -37.15 -13.65 5.83
C THR A 74 -36.52 -12.48 6.58
N GLU A 75 -37.26 -11.40 6.81
CA GLU A 75 -36.77 -10.22 7.53
C GLU A 75 -36.38 -10.54 8.99
N GLN A 76 -37.12 -11.41 9.69
CA GLN A 76 -36.77 -11.84 11.05
C GLN A 76 -35.49 -12.68 11.11
N ILE A 77 -35.24 -13.52 10.10
CA ILE A 77 -34.00 -14.31 10.02
C ILE A 77 -32.80 -13.36 9.90
N TRP A 78 -32.85 -12.43 8.95
CA TRP A 78 -31.76 -11.48 8.73
C TRP A 78 -31.58 -10.51 9.90
N LYS A 79 -32.68 -10.08 10.54
CA LYS A 79 -32.64 -9.29 11.78
C LYS A 79 -31.95 -10.04 12.92
N THR A 80 -32.34 -11.30 13.15
CA THR A 80 -31.73 -12.15 14.20
C THR A 80 -30.25 -12.35 13.92
N ALA A 81 -29.89 -12.67 12.69
CA ALA A 81 -28.49 -12.84 12.28
C ALA A 81 -27.69 -11.55 12.46
N ARG A 82 -28.25 -10.38 12.13
CA ARG A 82 -27.60 -9.07 12.36
C ARG A 82 -27.37 -8.82 13.85
N ILE A 83 -28.39 -9.01 14.69
CA ILE A 83 -28.28 -8.75 16.13
C ILE A 83 -27.22 -9.65 16.77
N ASN A 84 -27.20 -10.93 16.40
CA ASN A 84 -26.32 -11.92 17.01
C ASN A 84 -24.85 -11.80 16.52
N TRP A 85 -24.64 -11.51 15.23
CA TRP A 85 -23.32 -11.60 14.60
C TRP A 85 -22.73 -10.26 14.16
N LEU A 86 -23.57 -9.25 13.94
CA LEU A 86 -23.18 -7.91 13.51
C LEU A 86 -23.57 -6.89 14.57
N THR A 87 -23.14 -7.10 15.82
CA THR A 87 -23.51 -6.30 17.01
C THR A 87 -23.26 -4.79 16.87
N ASN A 88 -22.31 -4.40 16.01
CA ASN A 88 -22.00 -3.00 15.72
C ASN A 88 -22.88 -2.37 14.63
N LEU A 89 -23.70 -3.17 13.94
CA LEU A 89 -24.56 -2.73 12.85
C LEU A 89 -25.93 -2.35 13.39
N ARG A 90 -26.27 -1.07 13.22
CA ARG A 90 -27.56 -0.48 13.65
C ARG A 90 -28.74 -1.16 12.99
N SER A 91 -29.94 -0.92 13.52
CA SER A 91 -31.16 -1.27 12.79
C SER A 91 -31.23 -0.52 11.45
N PRO A 92 -31.76 -1.15 10.39
CA PRO A 92 -31.95 -0.50 9.11
C PRO A 92 -32.86 0.73 9.28
N PRO A 93 -32.56 1.86 8.59
CA PRO A 93 -33.49 2.98 8.49
C PRO A 93 -34.84 2.55 7.89
N SER A 94 -35.90 3.31 8.15
CA SER A 94 -37.20 3.07 7.52
C SER A 94 -37.07 3.10 5.98
N GLY A 95 -37.60 2.09 5.29
CA GLY A 95 -37.55 2.00 3.82
C GLY A 95 -36.37 1.21 3.24
N ILE A 96 -35.54 0.58 4.07
CA ILE A 96 -34.62 -0.51 3.66
C ILE A 96 -34.91 -1.76 4.49
N SER A 97 -34.91 -2.92 3.83
CA SER A 97 -35.15 -4.20 4.49
C SER A 97 -33.89 -4.70 5.19
N GLU A 98 -34.05 -5.49 6.26
CA GLU A 98 -32.97 -6.14 7.01
C GLU A 98 -32.09 -6.96 6.07
N GLN A 99 -32.69 -7.73 5.16
CA GLN A 99 -31.95 -8.49 4.17
C GLN A 99 -31.04 -7.58 3.33
N CYS A 100 -31.61 -6.55 2.71
CA CYS A 100 -30.87 -5.66 1.80
C CYS A 100 -29.73 -4.96 2.54
N TYR A 101 -30.04 -4.47 3.74
CA TYR A 101 -29.11 -3.75 4.59
C TYR A 101 -27.94 -4.62 5.04
N VAL A 102 -28.22 -5.84 5.52
CA VAL A 102 -27.19 -6.82 5.90
C VAL A 102 -26.39 -7.27 4.69
N PHE A 103 -27.06 -7.56 3.57
CA PHE A 103 -26.40 -8.04 2.36
C PHE A 103 -25.40 -7.02 1.81
N LEU A 104 -25.70 -5.72 1.84
CA LEU A 104 -24.77 -4.67 1.43
C LEU A 104 -23.54 -4.59 2.35
N HIS A 105 -23.68 -4.93 3.63
CA HIS A 105 -22.58 -4.94 4.61
C HIS A 105 -21.69 -6.20 4.58
N LEU A 106 -22.08 -7.25 3.85
CA LEU A 106 -21.27 -8.46 3.66
C LEU A 106 -20.08 -8.20 2.71
N ILE A 107 -19.06 -7.50 3.20
CA ILE A 107 -17.84 -7.18 2.45
C ILE A 107 -17.06 -8.42 2.01
N GLU A 108 -17.23 -9.54 2.70
CA GLU A 108 -16.62 -10.84 2.42
C GLU A 108 -17.03 -11.40 1.06
N LEU A 109 -18.18 -10.96 0.54
CA LEU A 109 -18.67 -11.32 -0.78
C LEU A 109 -18.03 -10.51 -1.91
N GLY A 110 -17.31 -9.43 -1.57
CA GLY A 110 -16.71 -8.52 -2.53
C GLY A 110 -17.74 -7.78 -3.38
N CYS A 111 -17.32 -7.32 -4.55
CA CYS A 111 -18.17 -6.60 -5.51
C CYS A 111 -19.37 -7.46 -5.94
N GLN A 112 -20.57 -6.90 -5.91
CA GLN A 112 -21.79 -7.61 -6.35
C GLN A 112 -21.77 -8.01 -7.84
N PHE A 113 -20.91 -7.40 -8.65
CA PHE A 113 -20.85 -7.63 -10.09
C PHE A 113 -19.73 -8.59 -10.49
N CYS A 114 -18.50 -8.36 -10.02
CA CYS A 114 -17.34 -9.17 -10.41
C CYS A 114 -16.81 -10.07 -9.29
N GLY A 115 -17.28 -9.90 -8.05
CA GLY A 115 -16.74 -10.62 -6.90
C GLY A 115 -15.32 -10.19 -6.48
N ASN A 116 -14.68 -9.23 -7.14
CA ASN A 116 -13.37 -8.72 -6.70
C ASN A 116 -13.51 -7.87 -5.43
N GLY A 117 -12.43 -7.74 -4.65
CA GLY A 117 -12.49 -7.08 -3.34
C GLY A 117 -13.17 -7.95 -2.29
N LYS A 118 -13.17 -9.27 -2.47
CA LYS A 118 -13.49 -10.24 -1.42
C LYS A 118 -12.37 -10.17 -0.40
N ILE A 119 -12.73 -9.98 0.85
CA ILE A 119 -11.78 -9.94 1.95
C ILE A 119 -12.22 -10.97 2.95
N ASP A 120 -11.31 -11.86 3.32
CA ASP A 120 -11.47 -12.65 4.52
C ASP A 120 -10.77 -11.91 5.69
N PRO A 121 -11.52 -11.19 6.55
CA PRO A 121 -10.94 -10.52 7.71
C PRO A 121 -10.47 -11.51 8.79
N ARG A 122 -10.58 -12.83 8.57
CA ARG A 122 -10.06 -13.89 9.44
C ARG A 122 -8.88 -14.65 8.82
N GLY A 123 -8.46 -14.28 7.61
CA GLY A 123 -7.34 -14.92 6.93
C GLY A 123 -6.00 -14.71 7.65
N PRO A 124 -4.98 -15.54 7.37
CA PRO A 124 -3.66 -15.44 8.02
C PRO A 124 -2.82 -14.27 7.52
N ASN A 125 -3.23 -13.61 6.43
CA ASN A 125 -2.50 -12.53 5.78
C ASN A 125 -3.15 -11.18 6.04
N LEU A 126 -2.34 -10.12 6.13
CA LEU A 126 -2.87 -8.75 6.25
C LEU A 126 -3.85 -8.43 5.11
N PRO A 127 -4.97 -7.74 5.38
CA PRO A 127 -5.87 -7.27 4.33
C PRO A 127 -5.11 -6.48 3.24
N CYS A 128 -5.24 -6.90 1.98
CA CYS A 128 -4.51 -6.32 0.85
C CYS A 128 -5.42 -5.71 -0.23
N GLU A 129 -6.70 -6.04 -0.22
CA GLU A 129 -7.68 -5.51 -1.17
C GLU A 129 -8.57 -4.45 -0.50
N ILE A 130 -9.04 -3.47 -1.30
CA ILE A 130 -10.10 -2.57 -0.84
C ILE A 130 -11.40 -3.33 -1.04
N PRO A 131 -12.26 -3.47 -0.02
CA PRO A 131 -13.54 -4.09 -0.25
C PRO A 131 -14.38 -3.19 -1.12
N ALA A 132 -15.33 -3.80 -1.80
CA ALA A 132 -16.28 -3.07 -2.61
C ALA A 132 -17.00 -2.02 -1.76
N LYS A 133 -17.07 -0.78 -2.28
CA LYS A 133 -17.69 0.35 -1.59
C LYS A 133 -19.21 0.26 -1.75
N ILE A 134 -19.93 0.58 -0.68
CA ILE A 134 -21.39 0.76 -0.73
C ILE A 134 -21.68 2.18 -1.23
N TYR A 135 -22.43 2.27 -2.32
CA TYR A 135 -22.98 3.51 -2.86
C TYR A 135 -24.46 3.55 -2.49
N TRP A 136 -24.77 4.12 -1.32
CA TRP A 136 -26.11 4.10 -0.73
C TRP A 136 -27.19 4.71 -1.62
N CYS A 137 -26.87 5.78 -2.36
CA CYS A 137 -27.76 6.39 -3.36
C CYS A 137 -28.18 5.42 -4.47
N PHE A 138 -27.36 4.42 -4.78
CA PHE A 138 -27.66 3.37 -5.75
C PHE A 138 -28.00 2.02 -5.11
N ARG A 139 -27.84 1.89 -3.78
CA ARG A 139 -28.00 0.63 -3.02
C ARG A 139 -27.18 -0.52 -3.59
N VAL A 140 -25.94 -0.24 -4.02
CA VAL A 140 -25.02 -1.25 -4.56
C VAL A 140 -23.70 -1.26 -3.81
N ARG A 141 -23.12 -2.44 -3.65
CA ARG A 141 -21.74 -2.64 -3.20
C ARG A 141 -20.88 -3.06 -4.40
N CYS A 142 -20.01 -2.18 -4.87
CA CYS A 142 -19.15 -2.51 -6.02
C CYS A 142 -17.73 -1.95 -5.92
N CYS A 143 -16.81 -2.61 -6.61
CA CYS A 143 -15.45 -2.11 -6.77
C CYS A 143 -15.44 -0.90 -7.70
N GLN A 144 -14.35 -0.13 -7.67
CA GLN A 144 -14.24 1.09 -8.45
C GLN A 144 -14.34 0.86 -9.96
N GLN A 145 -13.79 -0.24 -10.47
CA GLN A 145 -13.88 -0.59 -11.89
C GLN A 145 -15.34 -0.83 -12.31
N CYS A 146 -16.07 -1.71 -11.61
CA CYS A 146 -17.47 -1.99 -11.92
C CYS A 146 -18.37 -0.76 -11.74
N PHE A 147 -18.04 0.12 -10.79
CA PHE A 147 -18.73 1.40 -10.63
C PHE A 147 -18.58 2.28 -11.87
N LEU A 148 -17.36 2.44 -12.38
CA LEU A 148 -17.09 3.25 -13.59
C LEU A 148 -17.76 2.68 -14.84
N GLU A 149 -17.77 1.35 -15.00
CA GLU A 149 -18.43 0.69 -16.14
C GLU A 149 -19.94 0.97 -16.19
N ARG A 150 -20.59 1.03 -15.02
CA ARG A 150 -22.05 1.10 -14.86
C ARG A 150 -22.59 2.49 -14.59
N THR A 151 -21.70 3.48 -14.48
CA THR A 151 -22.09 4.87 -14.24
C THR A 151 -21.78 5.76 -15.43
N ILE A 152 -22.50 6.87 -15.51
CA ILE A 152 -22.34 7.90 -16.53
C ILE A 152 -22.39 9.27 -15.86
N THR A 153 -21.59 10.21 -16.34
CA THR A 153 -21.54 11.56 -15.78
C THR A 153 -22.53 12.49 -16.45
N SER A 154 -22.98 13.53 -15.73
CA SER A 154 -23.82 14.60 -16.29
C SER A 154 -23.17 15.29 -17.49
N LYS A 155 -21.84 15.34 -17.54
CA LYS A 155 -21.08 15.88 -18.68
C LYS A 155 -21.24 15.00 -19.92
N GLN A 156 -21.04 13.68 -19.79
CA GLN A 156 -21.20 12.73 -20.89
C GLN A 156 -22.63 12.72 -21.44
N ILE A 157 -23.64 12.76 -20.57
CA ILE A 157 -25.05 12.81 -21.01
C ILE A 157 -25.33 14.08 -21.83
N LYS A 158 -24.82 15.24 -21.39
CA LYS A 158 -24.97 16.51 -22.11
C LYS A 158 -24.28 16.50 -23.48
N GLU A 159 -23.12 15.85 -23.59
CA GLU A 159 -22.37 15.70 -24.83
C GLU A 159 -23.10 14.78 -25.82
N GLU A 160 -23.67 13.67 -25.33
CA GLU A 160 -24.38 12.70 -26.16
C GLU A 160 -25.74 13.20 -26.66
N ARG A 161 -26.36 14.20 -26.01
CA ARG A 161 -27.66 14.83 -26.35
C ARG A 161 -28.84 13.87 -26.59
N ARG A 162 -28.74 12.61 -26.15
CA ARG A 162 -29.78 11.59 -26.34
C ARG A 162 -30.90 11.64 -25.30
N ILE A 163 -30.66 12.26 -24.16
CA ILE A 163 -31.53 12.18 -22.98
C ILE A 163 -31.93 13.58 -22.55
N ASN A 164 -33.23 13.79 -22.33
CA ASN A 164 -33.73 15.05 -21.80
C ASN A 164 -33.16 15.29 -20.38
N ILE A 165 -32.57 16.46 -20.17
CA ILE A 165 -31.94 16.88 -18.91
C ILE A 165 -32.95 16.91 -17.75
N ASP A 166 -34.24 17.18 -18.01
CA ASP A 166 -35.27 17.23 -16.99
C ASP A 166 -35.45 15.87 -16.28
N VAL A 167 -35.27 14.77 -17.03
CA VAL A 167 -35.31 13.39 -16.48
C VAL A 167 -34.22 13.17 -15.45
N LEU A 168 -33.07 13.84 -15.58
CA LEU A 168 -31.94 13.68 -14.66
C LEU A 168 -32.20 14.28 -13.28
N GLN A 169 -33.13 15.24 -13.17
CA GLN A 169 -33.43 15.92 -11.90
C GLN A 169 -34.16 15.00 -10.91
N VAL A 170 -34.84 13.97 -11.42
CA VAL A 170 -35.63 13.03 -10.62
C VAL A 170 -34.97 11.67 -10.44
N LEU A 171 -33.67 11.58 -10.76
CA LEU A 171 -32.89 10.35 -10.64
C LEU A 171 -31.92 10.36 -9.45
N PRO A 172 -31.68 9.21 -8.81
CA PRO A 172 -30.61 9.08 -7.83
C PRO A 172 -29.25 9.41 -8.45
N TYR A 173 -28.42 10.10 -7.67
CA TYR A 173 -27.10 10.51 -8.12
C TYR A 173 -26.04 10.40 -7.03
N TYR A 174 -24.79 10.39 -7.46
CA TYR A 174 -23.62 10.41 -6.58
C TYR A 174 -22.77 11.64 -6.88
N VAL A 175 -22.42 12.38 -5.83
CA VAL A 175 -21.55 13.55 -5.90
C VAL A 175 -20.18 13.21 -5.34
N LYS A 176 -19.14 13.59 -6.07
CA LYS A 176 -17.75 13.58 -5.60
C LYS A 176 -17.23 14.99 -5.75
N ASN A 177 -16.65 15.56 -4.68
CA ASN A 177 -16.22 16.96 -4.59
C ASN A 177 -15.63 17.50 -5.91
N ASN A 178 -16.14 18.67 -6.37
CA ASN A 178 -15.74 19.37 -7.59
C ASN A 178 -15.76 18.52 -8.88
N ARG A 179 -16.52 17.41 -8.92
CA ARG A 179 -16.69 16.59 -10.13
C ARG A 179 -18.13 16.63 -10.63
N PRO A 180 -18.35 16.36 -11.93
CA PRO A 180 -19.68 16.18 -12.48
C PRO A 180 -20.48 15.13 -11.71
N VAL A 181 -21.79 15.39 -11.57
CA VAL A 181 -22.74 14.46 -10.96
C VAL A 181 -22.74 13.13 -11.72
N ILE A 182 -22.75 12.02 -10.97
CA ILE A 182 -22.68 10.66 -11.51
C ILE A 182 -24.05 9.99 -11.35
N TYR A 183 -24.53 9.36 -12.41
CA TYR A 183 -25.78 8.60 -12.46
C TYR A 183 -25.52 7.13 -12.79
N TRP A 184 -26.46 6.26 -12.44
CA TRP A 184 -26.41 4.86 -12.83
C TRP A 184 -27.01 4.66 -14.22
N LYS A 185 -26.26 4.06 -15.16
CA LYS A 185 -26.65 3.97 -16.58
C LYS A 185 -28.02 3.34 -16.79
N SER A 186 -28.28 2.19 -16.17
CA SER A 186 -29.55 1.50 -16.36
C SER A 186 -30.76 2.25 -15.77
N GLN A 187 -30.55 3.08 -14.75
CA GLN A 187 -31.63 3.93 -14.20
C GLN A 187 -31.93 5.10 -15.13
N VAL A 188 -30.89 5.68 -15.72
CA VAL A 188 -31.02 6.74 -16.72
C VAL A 188 -31.75 6.22 -17.97
N GLU A 189 -31.36 5.05 -18.47
CA GLU A 189 -32.01 4.40 -19.63
C GLU A 189 -33.48 4.07 -19.35
N ALA A 190 -33.78 3.49 -18.18
CA ALA A 190 -35.15 3.14 -17.80
C ALA A 190 -36.04 4.38 -17.67
N ALA A 191 -35.57 5.43 -16.99
CA ALA A 191 -36.33 6.66 -16.83
C ALA A 191 -36.52 7.40 -18.15
N HIS A 192 -35.54 7.34 -19.06
CA HIS A 192 -35.70 7.87 -20.41
C HIS A 192 -36.77 7.11 -21.20
N GLN A 193 -36.80 5.78 -21.11
CA GLN A 193 -37.84 4.96 -21.76
C GLN A 193 -39.24 5.23 -21.18
N GLU A 194 -39.36 5.46 -19.87
CA GLU A 194 -40.61 5.91 -19.25
C GLU A 194 -41.02 7.29 -19.80
N TYR A 195 -40.09 8.24 -19.83
CA TYR A 195 -40.30 9.60 -20.33
C TYR A 195 -40.79 9.65 -21.78
N VAL A 196 -40.18 8.87 -22.67
CA VAL A 196 -40.57 8.84 -24.10
C VAL A 196 -42.00 8.31 -24.31
N LYS A 197 -42.50 7.47 -23.39
CA LYS A 197 -43.85 6.88 -23.46
C LYS A 197 -44.93 7.74 -22.82
N LEU A 198 -44.57 8.81 -22.11
CA LEU A 198 -45.51 9.67 -21.39
C LEU A 198 -46.20 10.67 -22.32
N ASP A 199 -47.50 10.88 -22.10
CA ASP A 199 -48.19 12.02 -22.69
C ASP A 199 -47.77 13.32 -21.96
N ARG A 200 -47.75 14.44 -22.70
CA ARG A 200 -47.35 15.75 -22.16
C ARG A 200 -48.19 16.17 -20.96
N LYS A 201 -49.46 15.74 -20.90
CA LYS A 201 -50.39 16.03 -19.80
C LYS A 201 -50.00 15.37 -18.49
N ASP A 202 -49.37 14.20 -18.55
CA ASP A 202 -48.98 13.41 -17.37
C ASP A 202 -47.57 13.74 -16.88
N LEU A 203 -46.79 14.50 -17.67
CA LEU A 203 -45.38 14.79 -17.38
C LEU A 203 -45.19 15.44 -16.00
N ASN A 204 -45.98 16.47 -15.67
CA ASN A 204 -45.84 17.18 -14.39
C ASN A 204 -46.16 16.26 -13.20
N LYS A 205 -47.17 15.39 -13.34
CA LYS A 205 -47.54 14.41 -12.33
C LYS A 205 -46.41 13.38 -12.15
N TRP A 206 -45.88 12.84 -13.25
CA TRP A 206 -44.78 11.90 -13.21
C TRP A 206 -43.52 12.51 -12.58
N MET A 207 -43.16 13.74 -12.96
CA MET A 207 -42.01 14.46 -12.37
C MET A 207 -42.19 14.66 -10.86
N HIS A 208 -43.39 15.05 -10.42
CA HIS A 208 -43.69 15.21 -9.00
C HIS A 208 -43.59 13.89 -8.22
N GLU A 209 -44.18 12.80 -8.73
CA GLU A 209 -44.10 11.48 -8.12
C GLU A 209 -42.66 10.97 -8.03
N LYS A 210 -41.87 11.12 -9.10
CA LYS A 210 -40.46 10.72 -9.11
C LYS A 210 -39.61 11.59 -8.19
N SER A 211 -39.91 12.88 -8.07
CA SER A 211 -39.23 13.77 -7.12
C SER A 211 -39.44 13.33 -5.67
N ILE A 212 -40.68 12.96 -5.29
CA ILE A 212 -40.98 12.44 -3.94
C ILE A 212 -40.23 11.12 -3.71
N GLN A 213 -40.21 10.23 -4.70
CA GLN A 213 -39.44 8.99 -4.62
C GLN A 213 -37.94 9.25 -4.41
N LEU A 214 -37.36 10.18 -5.16
CA LEU A 214 -35.97 10.57 -5.02
C LEU A 214 -35.67 11.15 -3.63
N GLU A 215 -36.52 12.03 -3.11
CA GLU A 215 -36.35 12.61 -1.79
C GLU A 215 -36.33 11.53 -0.70
N ASN A 216 -37.26 10.57 -0.78
CA ASN A 216 -37.29 9.43 0.13
C ASN A 216 -36.02 8.56 0.00
N LEU A 217 -35.55 8.30 -1.23
CA LEU A 217 -34.31 7.55 -1.46
C LEU A 217 -33.09 8.27 -0.87
N ASN A 218 -33.01 9.60 -1.00
CA ASN A 218 -31.94 10.40 -0.44
C ASN A 218 -31.96 10.39 1.10
N LYS A 219 -33.12 10.56 1.73
CA LYS A 219 -33.27 10.45 3.19
C LYS A 219 -32.79 9.09 3.71
N ILE A 220 -33.16 8.01 3.02
CA ILE A 220 -32.70 6.65 3.37
C ILE A 220 -31.18 6.53 3.20
N ALA A 221 -30.65 7.00 2.07
CA ALA A 221 -29.22 6.94 1.78
C ALA A 221 -28.39 7.72 2.80
N GLU A 222 -28.84 8.91 3.22
CA GLU A 222 -28.20 9.71 4.27
C GLU A 222 -28.26 9.01 5.63
N GLY A 223 -29.41 8.44 5.99
CA GLY A 223 -29.56 7.64 7.20
C GLY A 223 -28.63 6.42 7.26
N CYS A 224 -28.33 5.82 6.10
CA CYS A 224 -27.37 4.73 5.97
C CYS A 224 -25.89 5.21 5.88
N ALA A 225 -25.64 6.42 5.35
CA ALA A 225 -24.31 6.93 5.06
C ALA A 225 -23.69 7.74 6.22
N GLY A 226 -24.48 8.22 7.18
CA GLY A 226 -23.99 8.99 8.31
C GLY A 226 -22.85 8.26 9.03
N GLN A 227 -21.71 8.94 9.21
CA GLN A 227 -20.59 8.40 9.99
C GLN A 227 -21.13 8.01 11.36
N THR A 228 -21.18 6.72 11.64
CA THR A 228 -21.74 6.29 12.91
C THR A 228 -20.83 6.78 14.04
N GLN A 229 -21.37 7.10 15.21
CA GLN A 229 -20.56 7.35 16.41
C GLN A 229 -19.55 6.21 16.63
N ALA A 230 -19.95 4.98 16.28
CA ALA A 230 -19.08 3.81 16.27
C ALA A 230 -17.93 3.89 15.23
N GLU A 231 -18.13 4.43 14.02
CA GLU A 231 -17.06 4.64 13.04
C GLU A 231 -16.07 5.73 13.47
N LEU A 232 -16.56 6.81 14.07
CA LEU A 232 -15.71 7.85 14.66
C LEU A 232 -14.91 7.31 15.85
N LEU A 233 -15.53 6.53 16.72
CA LEU A 233 -14.87 5.84 17.83
C LEU A 233 -13.84 4.82 17.33
N LYS A 234 -14.18 4.00 16.31
CA LYS A 234 -13.25 3.06 15.67
C LYS A 234 -12.04 3.77 15.07
N LYS A 235 -12.25 4.93 14.40
CA LYS A 235 -11.15 5.74 13.87
C LYS A 235 -10.22 6.21 14.98
N LYS A 236 -10.76 6.71 16.10
CA LYS A 236 -9.97 7.11 17.28
C LYS A 236 -9.23 5.91 17.89
N GLN A 237 -9.91 4.76 18.04
CA GLN A 237 -9.30 3.53 18.56
C GLN A 237 -8.13 3.05 17.71
N ILE A 238 -8.25 3.08 16.38
CA ILE A 238 -7.16 2.71 15.46
C ILE A 238 -5.95 3.62 15.63
N VAL A 239 -6.15 4.93 15.70
CA VAL A 239 -5.07 5.89 15.92
C VAL A 239 -4.38 5.64 17.27
N ASN A 240 -5.15 5.43 18.33
CA ASN A 240 -4.60 5.10 19.65
C ASN A 240 -3.81 3.80 19.61
N ARG A 241 -4.33 2.78 18.93
CA ARG A 241 -3.69 1.46 18.81
C ARG A 241 -2.39 1.53 18.00
N LEU A 242 -2.35 2.32 16.93
CA LEU A 242 -1.13 2.60 16.19
C LEU A 242 -0.06 3.27 17.06
N ASN A 243 -0.46 4.26 17.87
CA ASN A 243 0.44 4.92 18.79
C ASN A 243 0.96 3.96 19.87
N MET A 244 0.07 3.14 20.45
CA MET A 244 0.46 2.11 21.42
C MET A 244 1.41 1.07 20.82
N LEU A 245 1.15 0.62 19.58
CA LEU A 245 2.00 -0.34 18.87
C LEU A 245 3.41 0.23 18.67
N ILE A 246 3.51 1.46 18.17
CA ILE A 246 4.81 2.10 17.95
C ILE A 246 5.55 2.34 19.27
N ASN A 247 4.86 2.76 20.33
CA ASN A 247 5.44 2.89 21.66
C ASN A 247 5.97 1.53 22.16
N LYS A 248 5.14 0.48 22.13
CA LYS A 248 5.56 -0.89 22.51
C LYS A 248 6.78 -1.36 21.71
N LEU A 249 6.78 -1.17 20.39
CA LEU A 249 7.92 -1.52 19.55
C LEU A 249 9.17 -0.73 19.95
N SER A 250 9.04 0.58 20.21
CA SER A 250 10.17 1.44 20.60
C SER A 250 10.86 0.98 21.88
N LEU A 251 10.16 0.25 22.76
CA LEU A 251 10.70 -0.30 24.00
C LEU A 251 11.39 -1.67 23.82
N VAL A 252 11.07 -2.40 22.75
CA VAL A 252 11.53 -3.79 22.55
C VAL A 252 12.57 -3.89 21.43
N VAL A 253 12.58 -2.97 20.47
CA VAL A 253 13.58 -2.99 19.40
C VAL A 253 14.95 -2.50 19.92
N PRO A 254 16.06 -3.04 19.40
CA PRO A 254 17.39 -2.59 19.79
C PRO A 254 17.63 -1.11 19.46
N ASN A 255 18.36 -0.43 20.35
CA ASN A 255 18.70 0.99 20.27
C ASN A 255 20.22 1.21 20.36
N ASP A 256 20.95 0.72 19.37
CA ASP A 256 22.43 0.69 19.40
C ASP A 256 23.09 2.08 19.36
N ALA A 257 22.37 3.09 18.90
CA ALA A 257 22.90 4.44 18.70
C ALA A 257 22.52 5.41 19.84
N ASN A 258 22.13 4.89 21.01
CA ASN A 258 21.68 5.69 22.17
C ASN A 258 20.65 6.77 21.79
N ARG A 259 19.77 6.44 20.84
CA ARG A 259 18.75 7.39 20.35
C ARG A 259 17.75 7.68 21.45
N ILE A 260 17.21 8.89 21.45
CA ILE A 260 16.02 9.16 22.26
C ILE A 260 14.85 8.29 21.74
N GLN A 261 13.94 7.89 22.63
CA GLN A 261 12.79 7.05 22.26
C GLN A 261 12.01 7.62 21.07
N ARG A 262 11.82 8.95 21.04
CA ARG A 262 11.15 9.65 19.94
C ARG A 262 11.82 9.45 18.57
N GLN A 263 13.15 9.33 18.52
CA GLN A 263 13.88 9.06 17.28
C GLN A 263 13.67 7.62 16.82
N VAL A 264 13.64 6.66 17.75
CA VAL A 264 13.31 5.25 17.44
C VAL A 264 11.89 5.15 16.88
N GLU A 265 10.92 5.85 17.48
CA GLU A 265 9.55 5.90 16.95
C GLU A 265 9.47 6.47 15.54
N VAL A 266 10.27 7.50 15.23
CA VAL A 266 10.32 8.08 13.87
C VAL A 266 10.83 7.06 12.86
N GLU A 267 11.84 6.27 13.20
CA GLU A 267 12.35 5.22 12.33
C GLU A 267 11.35 4.07 12.14
N LEU A 268 10.65 3.65 13.20
CA LEU A 268 9.56 2.67 13.09
C LEU A 268 8.43 3.17 12.18
N LYS A 269 8.10 4.46 12.24
CA LYS A 269 7.13 5.09 11.34
C LYS A 269 7.65 5.24 9.89
N ARG A 270 8.97 5.14 9.68
CA ARG A 270 9.60 5.17 8.35
C ARG A 270 9.61 3.81 7.67
N CYS A 271 9.32 2.71 8.39
CA CYS A 271 9.12 1.40 7.79
C CYS A 271 8.03 1.46 6.71
N ASP A 272 8.32 0.83 5.58
CA ASP A 272 7.48 0.84 4.38
C ASP A 272 6.18 0.08 4.65
N ILE A 273 6.21 -0.95 5.50
CA ILE A 273 4.99 -1.62 5.99
C ILE A 273 4.14 -0.66 6.81
N TYR A 274 4.71 0.11 7.73
CA TYR A 274 3.95 1.10 8.49
C TYR A 274 3.33 2.16 7.55
N LYS A 275 4.13 2.72 6.64
CA LYS A 275 3.65 3.70 5.65
C LYS A 275 2.57 3.13 4.74
N LYS A 276 2.70 1.88 4.30
CA LYS A 276 1.73 1.21 3.42
C LYS A 276 0.33 1.20 4.01
N TYR A 277 0.19 1.11 5.32
CA TYR A 277 -1.12 1.07 5.99
C TYR A 277 -1.56 2.40 6.63
N THR A 278 -0.64 3.36 6.79
CA THR A 278 -0.91 4.67 7.41
C THR A 278 -0.80 5.86 6.46
N SER A 279 -0.39 5.64 5.20
CA SER A 279 -0.34 6.68 4.19
C SER A 279 -1.72 7.29 3.92
N HIS A 280 -1.76 8.50 3.36
CA HIS A 280 -3.01 9.14 2.94
C HIS A 280 -3.77 8.41 1.82
N ASP A 281 -3.26 7.28 1.32
CA ASP A 281 -3.99 6.42 0.40
C ASP A 281 -5.28 5.90 1.07
N GLN A 282 -6.40 6.02 0.36
CA GLN A 282 -7.68 5.49 0.82
C GLN A 282 -7.64 3.97 0.96
N LYS A 283 -6.83 3.27 0.16
CA LYS A 283 -6.63 1.82 0.25
C LYS A 283 -5.98 1.40 1.57
N ALA A 284 -4.89 2.06 1.91
CA ALA A 284 -4.09 1.85 3.12
C ALA A 284 -4.93 2.00 4.39
N ASN A 285 -5.58 3.16 4.52
CA ASN A 285 -6.40 3.50 5.68
C ASN A 285 -7.62 2.59 5.83
N PHE A 286 -8.16 2.08 4.71
CA PHE A 286 -9.28 1.16 4.78
C PHE A 286 -8.83 -0.22 5.26
N ALA A 287 -7.73 -0.74 4.74
CA ALA A 287 -7.24 -2.07 5.11
C ALA A 287 -6.95 -2.19 6.61
N ILE A 288 -6.41 -1.14 7.24
CA ILE A 288 -6.15 -1.12 8.69
C ILE A 288 -7.42 -1.20 9.54
N LYS A 289 -8.57 -0.72 9.02
CA LYS A 289 -9.86 -0.81 9.73
C LYS A 289 -10.39 -2.23 9.82
N LEU A 290 -9.85 -3.14 9.01
CA LEU A 290 -10.25 -4.54 8.96
C LEU A 290 -9.35 -5.44 9.80
N PHE A 291 -8.37 -4.88 10.52
CA PHE A 291 -7.48 -5.67 11.35
C PHE A 291 -8.24 -6.27 12.54
N ASN A 292 -8.02 -7.56 12.76
CA ASN A 292 -8.37 -8.26 14.00
C ASN A 292 -7.10 -8.34 14.87
N GLU A 293 -7.17 -8.97 16.04
CA GLU A 293 -6.02 -9.11 16.94
C GLU A 293 -4.80 -9.76 16.26
N ASN A 294 -5.00 -10.89 15.56
CA ASN A 294 -3.93 -11.58 14.82
C ASN A 294 -3.29 -10.70 13.74
N HIS A 295 -4.08 -9.88 13.04
CA HIS A 295 -3.57 -8.93 12.05
C HIS A 295 -2.70 -7.86 12.71
N TRP A 296 -3.08 -7.37 13.88
CA TRP A 296 -2.28 -6.40 14.63
C TRP A 296 -0.93 -7.00 15.05
N ASP A 297 -0.91 -8.26 15.49
CA ASP A 297 0.32 -8.97 15.86
C ASP A 297 1.22 -9.22 14.65
N LEU A 298 0.64 -9.68 13.53
CA LEU A 298 1.38 -9.87 12.29
C LEU A 298 1.97 -8.55 11.77
N PHE A 299 1.18 -7.47 11.79
CA PHE A 299 1.62 -6.13 11.41
C PHE A 299 2.78 -5.64 12.29
N GLN A 300 2.68 -5.83 13.61
CA GLN A 300 3.74 -5.50 14.55
C GLN A 300 5.04 -6.26 14.24
N ASN A 301 4.96 -7.57 14.02
CA ASN A 301 6.11 -8.43 13.73
C ASN A 301 6.78 -8.06 12.40
N GLN A 302 5.99 -7.76 11.38
CA GLN A 302 6.50 -7.31 10.08
C GLN A 302 7.25 -5.98 10.18
N ILE A 303 6.72 -5.00 10.92
CA ILE A 303 7.43 -3.72 11.16
C ILE A 303 8.74 -3.98 11.90
N ARG A 304 8.73 -4.85 12.92
CA ARG A 304 9.93 -5.21 13.69
C ARG A 304 11.00 -5.83 12.81
N GLN A 305 10.64 -6.78 11.95
CA GLN A 305 11.58 -7.43 11.04
C GLN A 305 12.18 -6.42 10.05
N GLU A 306 11.34 -5.57 9.45
CA GLU A 306 11.79 -4.55 8.51
C GLU A 306 12.73 -3.52 9.18
N TYR A 307 12.42 -3.14 10.42
CA TYR A 307 13.29 -2.29 11.23
C TYR A 307 14.65 -2.96 11.46
N GLU A 308 14.67 -4.24 11.83
CA GLU A 308 15.90 -5.00 12.08
C GLU A 308 16.76 -5.13 10.82
N GLU A 309 16.15 -5.36 9.66
CA GLU A 309 16.85 -5.40 8.37
C GLU A 309 17.48 -4.04 8.03
N LYS A 310 16.72 -2.95 8.22
CA LYS A 310 17.23 -1.58 8.02
C LYS A 310 18.35 -1.23 9.00
N ARG A 311 18.22 -1.63 10.26
CA ARG A 311 19.23 -1.47 11.32
C ARG A 311 20.53 -2.21 10.95
N LYS A 312 20.46 -3.51 10.65
CA LYS A 312 21.64 -4.32 10.25
C LYS A 312 22.33 -3.74 9.01
N TYR A 313 21.54 -3.32 8.03
CA TYR A 313 22.07 -2.67 6.84
C TYR A 313 22.82 -1.38 7.17
N ALA A 314 22.26 -0.54 8.05
CA ALA A 314 22.92 0.69 8.46
C ALA A 314 24.19 0.44 9.28
N ALA A 315 24.18 -0.54 10.19
CA ALA A 315 25.33 -0.93 10.99
C ALA A 315 26.48 -1.42 10.10
N LEU A 316 26.17 -2.28 9.11
CA LEU A 316 27.13 -2.70 8.07
C LEU A 316 27.76 -1.50 7.35
N ARG A 317 26.95 -0.50 6.96
CA ARG A 317 27.44 0.69 6.25
C ARG A 317 28.33 1.57 7.14
N ALA A 318 28.00 1.71 8.42
CA ALA A 318 28.81 2.45 9.38
C ALA A 318 30.17 1.76 9.58
N GLN A 319 30.18 0.46 9.84
CA GLN A 319 31.41 -0.32 9.98
C GLN A 319 32.29 -0.28 8.73
N GLN A 320 31.71 -0.43 7.53
CA GLN A 320 32.44 -0.29 6.26
C GLN A 320 33.10 1.10 6.13
N PHE A 321 32.44 2.14 6.64
CA PHE A 321 32.99 3.49 6.65
C PHE A 321 34.15 3.65 7.63
N ASP A 322 34.06 3.05 8.81
CA ASP A 322 35.14 3.09 9.81
C ASP A 322 36.37 2.32 9.33
N ILE A 323 36.20 1.11 8.77
CA ILE A 323 37.29 0.35 8.14
C ILE A 323 37.94 1.21 7.04
N PHE A 324 37.12 1.82 6.18
CA PHE A 324 37.64 2.68 5.12
C PHE A 324 38.43 3.86 5.69
N ARG A 325 37.95 4.52 6.74
CA ARG A 325 38.69 5.62 7.38
C ARG A 325 40.01 5.16 8.00
N LYS A 326 40.01 4.02 8.70
CA LYS A 326 41.17 3.47 9.38
C LYS A 326 42.28 3.06 8.40
N VAL A 327 41.94 2.29 7.37
CA VAL A 327 42.90 1.89 6.32
C VAL A 327 43.55 3.12 5.64
N TYR A 328 42.77 4.17 5.41
CA TYR A 328 43.28 5.37 4.75
C TYR A 328 43.99 6.35 5.69
N SER A 329 43.78 6.28 7.02
CA SER A 329 44.55 7.06 8.00
C SER A 329 45.96 6.50 8.21
N MET A 330 46.16 5.21 7.95
CA MET A 330 47.48 4.55 7.97
C MET A 330 48.40 4.97 6.80
N ILE A 331 47.98 5.91 5.95
CA ILE A 331 48.78 6.45 4.86
C ILE A 331 49.45 7.75 5.32
N PRO A 332 50.79 7.88 5.25
CA PRO A 332 51.75 6.99 4.59
C PRO A 332 52.48 6.02 5.55
N GLU A 333 52.13 6.00 6.83
CA GLU A 333 52.88 5.30 7.88
C GLU A 333 53.07 3.80 7.60
N GLU A 334 52.02 3.13 7.11
CA GLU A 334 52.03 1.69 6.84
C GLU A 334 51.72 1.36 5.38
N PHE A 335 50.95 2.21 4.69
CA PHE A 335 50.53 1.99 3.31
C PHE A 335 50.86 3.15 2.36
N SER A 336 51.14 2.80 1.12
CA SER A 336 51.21 3.67 -0.04
C SER A 336 49.88 3.71 -0.80
N MET A 337 49.63 4.81 -1.51
CA MET A 337 48.52 4.92 -2.47
C MET A 337 48.57 3.85 -3.58
N ASN A 338 49.72 3.21 -3.76
CA ASN A 338 49.89 2.13 -4.71
C ASN A 338 49.52 0.74 -4.17
N ASP A 339 49.24 0.60 -2.89
CA ASP A 339 49.00 -0.71 -2.30
C ASP A 339 47.66 -1.32 -2.71
N PRO A 340 47.61 -2.66 -2.85
CA PRO A 340 46.38 -3.37 -3.19
C PRO A 340 45.20 -3.05 -2.27
N ILE A 341 45.44 -2.91 -0.96
CA ILE A 341 44.38 -2.65 0.01
C ILE A 341 43.67 -1.32 -0.29
N VAL A 342 44.44 -0.25 -0.53
CA VAL A 342 43.91 1.07 -0.89
C VAL A 342 43.14 1.03 -2.22
N LYS A 343 43.67 0.28 -3.20
CA LYS A 343 43.10 0.16 -4.55
C LYS A 343 41.82 -0.66 -4.64
N TYR A 344 41.69 -1.70 -3.80
CA TYR A 344 40.68 -2.74 -3.99
C TYR A 344 39.82 -3.07 -2.77
N LEU A 345 39.94 -2.34 -1.66
CA LEU A 345 39.16 -2.58 -0.43
C LEU A 345 37.66 -2.82 -0.68
N PRO A 346 36.93 -2.02 -1.49
CA PRO A 346 35.49 -2.26 -1.69
C PRO A 346 35.15 -3.54 -2.46
N TYR A 347 36.14 -4.25 -3.00
CA TYR A 347 35.96 -5.52 -3.70
C TYR A 347 36.16 -6.74 -2.81
N CYS A 348 36.75 -6.56 -1.62
CA CYS A 348 36.97 -7.61 -0.63
C CYS A 348 35.66 -8.28 -0.20
N ARG A 349 35.71 -9.60 -0.01
CA ARG A 349 34.58 -10.38 0.48
C ARG A 349 34.28 -10.00 1.92
N SER A 350 35.28 -9.98 2.79
CA SER A 350 35.13 -9.63 4.20
C SER A 350 34.66 -8.19 4.40
N PHE A 351 34.98 -7.29 3.46
CA PHE A 351 34.45 -5.92 3.46
C PHE A 351 32.97 -5.86 3.04
N LYS A 352 32.57 -6.62 2.00
CA LYS A 352 31.18 -6.61 1.48
C LYS A 352 30.19 -7.38 2.34
N ARG A 353 30.64 -8.53 2.84
CA ARG A 353 29.87 -9.48 3.65
C ARG A 353 30.75 -9.92 4.81
N PRO A 354 30.79 -9.12 5.88
CA PRO A 354 31.43 -9.47 7.13
C PRO A 354 31.04 -10.86 7.62
N TYR A 355 32.00 -11.59 8.16
CA TYR A 355 31.76 -12.87 8.84
C TYR A 355 31.41 -12.68 10.33
N TRP A 356 31.51 -11.45 10.84
CA TRP A 356 31.17 -11.07 12.21
C TRP A 356 29.81 -10.36 12.28
N ASP A 357 29.29 -10.20 13.51
CA ASP A 357 28.07 -9.43 13.75
C ASP A 357 28.36 -7.93 13.64
N VAL A 358 27.85 -7.32 12.57
CA VAL A 358 28.03 -5.89 12.27
C VAL A 358 27.30 -4.95 13.24
N THR A 359 26.44 -5.49 14.10
CA THR A 359 25.69 -4.69 15.09
C THR A 359 26.46 -4.51 16.39
N ILE A 360 27.56 -5.24 16.58
CA ILE A 360 28.40 -5.16 17.78
C ILE A 360 29.63 -4.30 17.48
N PRO A 361 30.02 -3.36 18.37
CA PRO A 361 31.28 -2.65 18.27
C PRO A 361 32.47 -3.62 18.27
N TRP A 362 33.50 -3.25 17.52
CA TRP A 362 34.75 -3.99 17.44
C TRP A 362 35.49 -4.01 18.78
N GLU A 363 36.15 -5.10 19.10
CA GLU A 363 37.16 -5.11 20.16
C GLU A 363 38.38 -4.27 19.72
N ASN A 364 39.07 -3.64 20.68
CA ASN A 364 40.10 -2.63 20.41
C ASN A 364 41.18 -3.07 19.41
N ASN A 365 41.50 -4.38 19.36
CA ASN A 365 42.59 -4.90 18.54
C ASN A 365 42.12 -5.68 17.29
N PHE A 366 40.84 -6.04 17.17
CA PHE A 366 40.35 -6.88 16.07
C PHE A 366 40.61 -6.27 14.69
N LEU A 367 40.42 -4.95 14.58
CA LEU A 367 40.62 -4.24 13.31
C LEU A 367 42.06 -4.35 12.81
N GLU A 368 43.03 -4.12 13.71
CA GLU A 368 44.45 -4.03 13.39
C GLU A 368 45.11 -5.40 13.29
N GLU A 369 44.80 -6.30 14.22
CA GLU A 369 45.48 -7.60 14.34
C GLU A 369 44.86 -8.69 13.46
N GLU A 370 43.56 -8.61 13.14
CA GLU A 370 42.86 -9.67 12.39
C GLU A 370 42.30 -9.20 11.04
N LEU A 371 41.46 -8.16 11.06
CA LEU A 371 40.70 -7.81 9.86
C LEU A 371 41.56 -7.15 8.79
N ILE A 372 42.37 -6.15 9.13
CA ILE A 372 43.24 -5.48 8.15
C ILE A 372 44.19 -6.46 7.47
N PRO A 373 44.90 -7.36 8.19
CA PRO A 373 45.69 -8.42 7.58
C PRO A 373 44.89 -9.31 6.63
N THR A 374 43.68 -9.70 7.01
CA THR A 374 42.78 -10.49 6.15
C THR A 374 42.42 -9.73 4.87
N LEU A 375 42.08 -8.44 4.97
CA LEU A 375 41.77 -7.57 3.83
C LEU A 375 42.98 -7.35 2.92
N CYS A 376 44.18 -7.25 3.49
CA CYS A 376 45.44 -7.20 2.74
C CYS A 376 45.63 -8.48 1.91
N GLY A 377 45.39 -9.65 2.49
CA GLY A 377 45.43 -10.93 1.78
C GLY A 377 44.41 -11.00 0.62
N GLU A 378 43.17 -10.60 0.87
CA GLU A 378 42.11 -10.57 -0.15
C GLU A 378 42.45 -9.59 -1.30
N THR A 379 42.92 -8.39 -0.98
CA THR A 379 43.27 -7.40 -2.01
C THR A 379 44.51 -7.78 -2.80
N ALA A 380 45.51 -8.40 -2.17
CA ALA A 380 46.67 -8.95 -2.87
C ALA A 380 46.26 -10.05 -3.84
N ALA A 381 45.35 -10.94 -3.44
CA ALA A 381 44.80 -11.97 -4.32
C ALA A 381 44.04 -11.36 -5.52
N ILE A 382 43.27 -10.28 -5.30
CA ILE A 382 42.59 -9.54 -6.38
C ILE A 382 43.62 -8.91 -7.34
N ALA A 383 44.69 -8.32 -6.81
CA ALA A 383 45.72 -7.65 -7.61
C ALA A 383 46.47 -8.61 -8.55
N LYS A 384 46.57 -9.90 -8.18
CA LYS A 384 47.22 -10.98 -8.95
C LYS A 384 46.34 -11.59 -10.06
N ARG A 385 45.04 -11.28 -10.11
CA ARG A 385 44.13 -11.81 -11.15
C ARG A 385 44.48 -11.25 -12.53
N SER A 386 44.34 -12.08 -13.57
CA SER A 386 44.47 -11.67 -14.98
C SER A 386 43.42 -10.62 -15.35
N GLU A 387 42.17 -10.85 -14.95
CA GLU A 387 41.05 -9.92 -15.10
C GLU A 387 40.71 -9.26 -13.76
N LYS A 388 41.48 -8.25 -13.37
CA LYS A 388 41.25 -7.51 -12.12
C LYS A 388 40.31 -6.30 -12.31
N PRO A 389 39.47 -5.99 -11.30
CA PRO A 389 38.61 -4.83 -11.34
C PRO A 389 39.42 -3.52 -11.38
N LEU A 390 38.81 -2.43 -11.86
CA LEU A 390 39.46 -1.13 -11.88
C LEU A 390 39.71 -0.60 -10.46
N PRO A 391 40.92 -0.11 -10.14
CA PRO A 391 41.21 0.45 -8.83
C PRO A 391 40.36 1.69 -8.54
N ILE A 392 39.82 1.76 -7.33
CA ILE A 392 38.93 2.87 -6.93
C ILE A 392 39.66 4.23 -6.87
N THR A 393 40.98 4.19 -6.75
CA THR A 393 41.86 5.38 -6.72
C THR A 393 42.14 5.97 -8.10
N THR A 394 41.63 5.38 -9.18
CA THR A 394 41.91 5.84 -10.56
C THR A 394 40.80 6.73 -11.11
N LEU A 395 41.21 7.77 -11.86
CA LEU A 395 40.26 8.63 -12.59
C LEU A 395 39.39 7.81 -13.55
N THR A 396 39.96 6.77 -14.18
CA THR A 396 39.23 5.86 -15.08
C THR A 396 38.07 5.16 -14.37
N TYR A 397 38.24 4.73 -13.11
CA TYR A 397 37.16 4.15 -12.32
C TYR A 397 36.02 5.16 -12.09
N ALA A 398 36.36 6.38 -11.65
CA ALA A 398 35.39 7.45 -11.41
C ALA A 398 34.62 7.83 -12.69
N LEU A 399 35.29 7.86 -13.84
CA LEU A 399 34.69 8.17 -15.14
C LEU A 399 33.87 7.02 -15.72
N LYS A 400 34.17 5.75 -15.42
CA LYS A 400 33.34 4.62 -15.87
C LYS A 400 32.10 4.40 -14.97
N SER A 401 32.15 4.83 -13.70
CA SER A 401 31.00 4.76 -12.80
C SER A 401 30.01 5.89 -13.07
N SER A 402 28.85 5.55 -13.67
CA SER A 402 27.77 6.52 -13.95
C SER A 402 27.35 7.35 -12.72
N SER A 403 27.35 6.74 -11.54
CA SER A 403 26.97 7.39 -10.28
C SER A 403 27.97 8.41 -9.75
N LEU A 404 29.26 8.31 -10.10
CA LEU A 404 30.34 9.11 -9.51
C LEU A 404 30.63 10.38 -10.32
N LYS A 405 30.29 10.41 -11.61
CA LYS A 405 30.49 11.58 -12.50
C LYS A 405 29.83 12.86 -11.96
N ASN A 406 28.66 12.72 -11.33
CA ASN A 406 27.87 13.83 -10.81
C ASN A 406 28.20 14.16 -9.34
N ARG A 407 29.15 13.45 -8.72
CA ARG A 407 29.55 13.68 -7.32
C ARG A 407 30.76 14.59 -7.27
N ARG A 408 30.86 15.39 -6.20
CA ARG A 408 32.04 16.22 -5.93
C ARG A 408 33.19 15.34 -5.42
N ILE A 409 33.99 14.83 -6.35
CA ILE A 409 35.14 13.94 -6.07
C ILE A 409 36.39 14.30 -6.88
N PHE A 410 36.29 15.24 -7.83
CA PHE A 410 37.37 15.60 -8.75
C PHE A 410 38.13 16.82 -8.24
N GLN A 411 39.43 16.87 -8.50
CA GLN A 411 40.31 17.98 -8.13
C GLN A 411 41.15 18.41 -9.32
N CYS A 412 41.39 19.72 -9.42
CA CYS A 412 42.30 20.30 -10.41
C CYS A 412 43.75 20.03 -9.99
N LYS A 413 44.53 19.33 -10.83
CA LYS A 413 45.95 19.05 -10.54
C LYS A 413 46.80 20.32 -10.44
N ILE A 414 46.42 21.38 -11.17
CA ILE A 414 47.12 22.68 -11.15
C ILE A 414 46.96 23.33 -9.77
N CYS A 415 45.75 23.35 -9.21
CA CYS A 415 45.50 23.89 -7.87
C CYS A 415 46.10 23.04 -6.75
N VAL A 416 46.08 21.70 -6.89
CA VAL A 416 46.62 20.78 -5.87
C VAL A 416 48.11 21.02 -5.59
N ASN A 417 48.84 21.53 -6.58
CA ASN A 417 50.26 21.81 -6.44
C ASN A 417 50.56 23.18 -5.80
N ASN A 418 49.56 24.08 -5.67
CA ASN A 418 49.81 25.49 -5.34
C ASN A 418 49.26 25.95 -3.96
N GLU A 419 48.22 25.34 -3.37
CA GLU A 419 47.64 25.79 -2.08
C GLU A 419 46.96 24.67 -1.23
N LYS A 420 46.75 24.90 0.08
CA LYS A 420 45.84 24.11 0.96
C LYS A 420 44.75 25.03 1.57
N PRO A 421 43.45 24.65 1.59
CA PRO A 421 42.84 23.41 1.07
C PRO A 421 42.25 23.54 -0.35
N THR A 422 42.50 22.55 -1.21
CA THR A 422 41.99 22.55 -2.59
C THR A 422 40.50 22.21 -2.69
N PRO A 423 39.71 22.98 -3.46
CA PRO A 423 38.30 22.69 -3.69
C PRO A 423 38.07 21.36 -4.41
N ILE A 424 36.98 20.67 -4.03
CA ILE A 424 36.54 19.42 -4.64
C ILE A 424 35.30 19.70 -5.51
N PHE A 425 35.35 19.25 -6.75
CA PHE A 425 34.39 19.55 -7.80
C PHE A 425 33.69 18.31 -8.32
N ASN A 426 32.51 18.46 -8.92
CA ASN A 426 31.95 17.47 -9.84
C ASN A 426 32.61 17.58 -11.23
N LEU A 427 32.34 16.64 -12.14
CA LEU A 427 33.02 16.61 -13.44
C LEU A 427 32.74 17.85 -14.30
N LYS A 428 31.55 18.44 -14.21
CA LYS A 428 31.22 19.68 -14.94
C LYS A 428 31.93 20.88 -14.33
N GLU A 429 31.88 20.98 -13.00
CA GLU A 429 32.50 22.05 -12.24
C GLU A 429 34.02 22.10 -12.44
N VAL A 430 34.72 20.96 -12.43
CA VAL A 430 36.17 20.93 -12.64
C VAL A 430 36.56 21.37 -14.05
N ASN A 431 35.74 21.03 -15.06
CA ASN A 431 35.97 21.46 -16.42
C ASN A 431 35.76 22.97 -16.58
N SER A 432 34.66 23.50 -16.03
CA SER A 432 34.41 24.95 -16.01
C SER A 432 35.51 25.72 -15.28
N HIS A 433 36.03 25.16 -14.19
CA HIS A 433 37.14 25.74 -13.44
C HIS A 433 38.44 25.77 -14.25
N LEU A 434 38.78 24.68 -14.96
CA LEU A 434 39.97 24.64 -15.83
C LEU A 434 39.87 25.61 -17.02
N SER A 435 38.67 25.82 -17.56
CA SER A 435 38.43 26.80 -18.64
C SER A 435 38.22 28.24 -18.15
N SER A 436 38.14 28.45 -16.83
CA SER A 436 37.98 29.80 -16.26
C SER A 436 39.23 30.65 -16.46
N PRO A 437 39.14 31.99 -16.31
CA PRO A 437 40.29 32.90 -16.45
C PRO A 437 41.48 32.58 -15.52
N LEU A 438 41.25 31.80 -14.46
CA LEU A 438 42.28 31.38 -13.50
C LEU A 438 43.29 30.40 -14.10
N HIS A 439 42.90 29.61 -15.10
CA HIS A 439 43.77 28.62 -15.75
C HIS A 439 43.78 28.70 -17.28
N GLY A 440 42.72 29.23 -17.91
CA GLY A 440 42.67 29.52 -19.34
C GLY A 440 42.82 28.31 -20.27
N VAL A 441 42.50 27.09 -19.80
CA VAL A 441 42.73 25.86 -20.56
C VAL A 441 41.63 25.67 -21.61
N LYS A 442 42.02 25.66 -22.89
CA LYS A 442 41.12 25.44 -24.04
C LYS A 442 40.86 23.96 -24.33
N ASP A 443 41.90 23.12 -24.27
CA ASP A 443 41.80 21.67 -24.50
C ASP A 443 42.04 20.87 -23.20
N ILE A 444 40.95 20.43 -22.56
CA ILE A 444 41.03 19.73 -21.28
C ILE A 444 41.38 18.25 -21.48
N LEU A 445 42.64 17.91 -21.24
CA LEU A 445 43.09 16.52 -21.15
C LEU A 445 42.89 15.99 -19.72
N LEU A 446 41.69 15.47 -19.44
CA LEU A 446 41.25 15.01 -18.10
C LEU A 446 42.31 14.18 -17.34
N LYS A 447 42.96 13.20 -17.98
CA LYS A 447 43.98 12.36 -17.31
C LYS A 447 45.21 13.15 -16.83
N LYS A 448 45.58 14.21 -17.56
CA LYS A 448 46.74 15.06 -17.25
C LYS A 448 46.39 16.19 -16.27
N MET A 449 45.15 16.67 -16.30
CA MET A 449 44.74 17.90 -15.60
C MET A 449 43.83 17.68 -14.38
N VAL A 450 43.20 16.51 -14.28
CA VAL A 450 42.27 16.18 -13.19
C VAL A 450 42.81 14.99 -12.39
N THR A 451 42.68 15.08 -11.07
CA THR A 451 42.88 13.97 -10.13
C THR A 451 41.59 13.73 -9.34
N ILE A 452 41.54 12.68 -8.55
CA ILE A 452 40.39 12.37 -7.70
C ILE A 452 40.78 12.45 -6.23
N ASN A 453 39.87 12.96 -5.42
CA ASN A 453 39.96 12.88 -3.98
C ASN A 453 39.49 11.50 -3.55
N TYR A 454 40.41 10.61 -3.21
CA TYR A 454 40.12 9.21 -2.88
C TYR A 454 39.23 9.06 -1.63
N LEU A 455 39.36 9.94 -0.63
CA LEU A 455 38.47 9.96 0.54
C LEU A 455 37.04 10.31 0.13
N ALA A 456 36.88 11.27 -0.79
CA ALA A 456 35.58 11.62 -1.35
C ALA A 456 35.02 10.47 -2.21
N VAL A 457 35.86 9.73 -2.93
CA VAL A 457 35.46 8.53 -3.70
C VAL A 457 34.94 7.45 -2.75
N GLY A 458 35.67 7.11 -1.70
CA GLY A 458 35.23 6.15 -0.68
C GLY A 458 33.91 6.55 -0.02
N LYS A 459 33.81 7.81 0.44
CA LYS A 459 32.57 8.39 0.97
C LYS A 459 31.39 8.19 0.00
N ASN A 460 31.58 8.42 -1.29
CA ASN A 460 30.52 8.28 -2.29
C ASN A 460 30.22 6.82 -2.66
N ILE A 461 31.20 5.91 -2.63
CA ILE A 461 30.99 4.46 -2.82
C ILE A 461 30.12 3.92 -1.68
N LEU A 462 30.34 4.38 -0.46
CA LEU A 462 29.61 3.93 0.74
C LEU A 462 28.25 4.62 0.92
N LYS A 463 28.06 5.82 0.38
CA LYS A 463 26.78 6.56 0.35
C LYS A 463 25.81 6.09 -0.76
N ARG A 464 26.18 5.12 -1.59
CA ARG A 464 25.49 4.82 -2.87
C ARG A 464 24.04 4.33 -2.72
N ASP A 465 23.61 3.99 -1.51
CA ASP A 465 22.26 3.46 -1.19
C ASP A 465 21.56 4.16 0.00
N SER A 466 21.99 5.36 0.39
CA SER A 466 21.57 5.93 1.67
C SER A 466 20.24 6.70 1.65
N GLN A 467 19.11 5.99 1.65
CA GLN A 467 17.94 6.46 2.41
C GLN A 467 18.00 6.04 3.89
N VAL A 468 19.07 5.34 4.31
CA VAL A 468 19.20 4.69 5.64
C VAL A 468 20.42 5.19 6.45
N VAL A 469 21.14 6.22 6.01
CA VAL A 469 22.36 6.72 6.73
C VAL A 469 22.05 7.50 8.01
N CYS A 470 20.77 7.66 8.38
CA CYS A 470 20.39 8.32 9.63
C CYS A 470 20.40 7.40 10.85
N PHE A 471 20.99 6.19 10.81
CA PHE A 471 20.92 5.21 11.91
C PHE A 471 22.11 5.23 12.89
N PHE A 472 23.30 5.65 12.47
CA PHE A 472 24.53 5.55 13.28
C PHE A 472 25.45 6.78 13.23
N PHE A 473 25.12 7.81 12.46
CA PHE A 473 25.82 9.08 12.54
C PHE A 473 25.01 10.03 13.40
N PRO A 474 25.59 10.65 14.45
CA PRO A 474 24.96 11.82 15.05
C PRO A 474 24.71 12.83 13.93
N PHE A 475 23.53 13.44 13.93
CA PHE A 475 23.40 14.71 13.24
C PHE A 475 24.38 15.62 13.96
N ASP A 476 25.45 16.05 13.29
CA ASP A 476 26.17 17.23 13.74
C ASP A 476 25.12 18.36 13.81
N ASP A 477 25.00 18.99 14.97
CA ASP A 477 24.16 20.17 15.20
C ASP A 477 24.45 21.29 14.20
#